data_AF-A0AAE5JYA0-F1
#
_entry.id   AF-A0AAE5JYA0-F1
#
_cell.length_a   1.000
_cell.length_b   1.000
_cell.length_c   1.000
_cell.angle_alpha   90.00
_cell.angle_beta   90.00
_cell.angle_gamma   90.00
#
_symmetry.space_group_name_H-M   'P 1'
#
loop_
_entity.id
_entity.type
_entity.pdbx_description
1 polymer ?
#
loop_
_entity_poly.entity_id
_entity_poly.type
_entity_poly.pdbx_seq_one_letter_code
_entity_poly.pdbx_strand_id
1 'polypeptide(L)' 'MTCEVCNKQPLGRRDPPLPCMVLQGDKSVNFSHHGREANERYYKCSECGHEWMRETGNCGEGWIP' A
#
# COMPACT_ATOMS: atom_id res chain seq x y z
N MET A 1 -7.01 -10.76 -12.75
CA MET A 1 -7.19 -11.86 -11.76
C MET A 1 -6.04 -11.76 -10.78
N THR A 2 -6.33 -11.65 -9.49
CA THR A 2 -5.35 -11.67 -8.40
C THR A 2 -4.90 -13.10 -8.13
N CYS A 3 -3.60 -13.33 -7.88
CA CYS A 3 -3.13 -14.65 -7.48
C CYS A 3 -3.61 -15.01 -6.06
N GLU A 4 -3.52 -16.30 -5.72
CA GLU A 4 -3.90 -16.82 -4.39
C GLU A 4 -3.12 -16.17 -3.24
N VAL A 5 -1.91 -15.69 -3.53
CA VAL A 5 -1.06 -14.98 -2.56
C VAL A 5 -1.63 -13.58 -2.31
N CYS A 6 -1.91 -12.79 -3.36
CA CYS A 6 -2.52 -11.46 -3.23
C CYS A 6 -3.89 -11.49 -2.55
N ASN A 7 -4.68 -12.55 -2.74
CA ASN A 7 -5.97 -12.71 -2.04
C ASN A 7 -5.82 -12.85 -0.52
N LYS A 8 -4.62 -13.15 -0.02
CA LYS A 8 -4.32 -13.24 1.40
C LYS A 8 -3.76 -11.94 1.97
N GLN A 9 -3.64 -10.86 1.19
CA GLN A 9 -3.13 -9.59 1.70
C GLN A 9 -4.07 -9.06 2.78
N PRO A 10 -3.62 -8.97 4.05
CA PRO A 10 -4.41 -8.31 5.08
C PRO A 10 -4.53 -6.81 4.77
N LEU A 11 -5.72 -6.25 5.02
CA LEU A 11 -6.03 -4.86 4.68
C LEU A 11 -5.59 -3.85 5.75
N GLY A 12 -5.02 -4.29 6.86
CA GLY A 12 -4.69 -3.44 7.99
C GLY A 12 -3.48 -2.53 7.74
N ARG A 13 -3.51 -1.33 8.34
CA ARG A 13 -2.46 -0.30 8.15
C ARG A 13 -1.05 -0.78 8.47
N ARG A 14 -0.90 -1.61 9.51
CA ARG A 14 0.40 -2.08 10.01
C ARG A 14 0.89 -3.35 9.35
N ASP A 15 0.05 -3.99 8.54
CA ASP A 15 0.43 -5.25 7.92
C ASP A 15 1.56 -5.06 6.91
N PRO A 16 2.53 -5.99 6.88
CA PRO A 16 3.63 -5.94 5.93
C PRO A 16 3.15 -6.27 4.49
N PRO A 17 3.90 -5.82 3.46
CA PRO A 17 3.70 -6.29 2.10
C PRO A 17 3.93 -7.80 2.01
N LEU A 18 3.14 -8.47 1.17
CA LEU A 18 3.42 -9.85 0.78
C LEU A 18 4.74 -9.94 -0.02
N PRO A 19 5.42 -11.10 0.00
CA PRO A 19 6.72 -11.28 -0.66
C PRO A 19 6.65 -11.14 -2.19
N CYS A 20 5.48 -11.36 -2.80
CA CYS A 20 5.28 -11.16 -4.24
C CYS A 20 5.08 -9.68 -4.62
N MET A 21 4.93 -8.77 -3.65
CA MET A 21 4.70 -7.35 -3.89
C MET A 21 6.03 -6.60 -4.00
N VAL A 22 6.24 -5.98 -5.16
CA VAL A 22 7.41 -5.16 -5.42
C VAL A 22 7.00 -3.69 -5.37
N LEU A 23 7.66 -2.91 -4.50
CA LEU A 23 7.45 -1.47 -4.41
C LEU A 23 7.78 -0.82 -5.77
N GLN A 24 6.78 -0.15 -6.35
CA GLN A 24 6.93 0.60 -7.60
C GLN A 24 7.28 2.07 -7.34
N GLY A 25 6.79 2.62 -6.23
CA GLY A 25 7.10 3.98 -5.84
C GLY A 25 6.38 4.38 -4.56
N ASP A 26 6.80 5.51 -3.99
CA ASP A 26 6.17 6.13 -2.84
C ASP A 26 5.88 7.61 -3.12
N LYS A 27 4.84 8.11 -2.47
CA LYS A 27 4.38 9.48 -2.59
C LYS A 27 4.02 10.00 -1.22
N SER A 28 4.81 10.93 -0.72
CA SER A 28 4.59 11.61 0.56
C SER A 28 4.05 13.01 0.31
N VAL A 29 2.86 13.29 0.83
CA VAL A 29 2.27 14.64 0.85
C VAL A 29 2.17 15.10 2.29
N ASN A 30 2.98 16.10 2.61
CA ASN A 30 2.91 16.81 3.88
C ASN A 30 1.85 17.90 3.78
N PHE A 31 0.73 17.73 4.48
CA PHE A 31 -0.23 18.82 4.62
C PHE A 31 0.24 19.72 5.76
N SER A 32 0.81 20.87 5.40
CA SER A 32 1.32 21.88 6.35
C SER A 32 0.24 22.42 7.32
N HIS A 33 -1.02 22.04 7.15
CA HIS A 33 -2.12 22.32 8.06
C HIS A 33 -2.43 21.06 8.90
N HIS A 34 -2.09 21.11 10.19
CA HIS A 34 -2.40 20.11 11.23
C HIS A 34 -1.54 18.83 11.32
N GLY A 35 -0.36 18.77 10.71
CA GLY A 35 0.53 17.60 10.84
C GLY A 35 -0.09 16.31 10.26
N ARG A 36 -0.99 16.47 9.30
CA ARG A 36 -1.52 15.36 8.52
C ARG A 36 -0.51 15.03 7.44
N GLU A 37 -0.01 13.82 7.49
CA GLU A 37 0.85 13.26 6.46
C GLU A 37 0.04 12.19 5.73
N ALA A 38 -0.07 12.31 4.40
CA ALA A 38 -0.51 11.22 3.55
C ALA A 38 0.73 10.63 2.88
N ASN A 39 1.09 9.41 3.27
CA ASN A 39 2.21 8.69 2.70
C ASN A 39 1.67 7.46 1.99
N GLU A 40 1.59 7.52 0.67
CA GLU A 40 1.09 6.45 -0.19
C GLU A 40 2.27 5.65 -0.73
N ARG A 41 2.22 4.32 -0.68
CA ARG A 41 3.22 3.44 -1.30
C ARG A 41 2.52 2.52 -2.28
N TYR A 42 2.98 2.52 -3.52
CA TYR A 42 2.41 1.72 -4.60
C TYR A 42 3.25 0.46 -4.77
N TYR A 43 2.60 -0.69 -4.69
CA TYR A 43 3.20 -1.99 -4.88
C TYR A 43 2.56 -2.66 -6.08
N LYS A 44 3.33 -3.49 -6.77
CA LYS A 44 2.83 -4.33 -7.85
C LYS A 44 3.28 -5.76 -7.63
N CYS A 45 2.35 -6.69 -7.77
CA CYS A 45 2.66 -8.11 -7.68
C CYS A 45 3.49 -8.54 -8.91
N SER A 46 4.65 -9.17 -8.68
CA SER A 46 5.48 -9.72 -9.76
C SER A 46 4.81 -10.89 -10.50
N GLU A 47 3.97 -11.64 -9.79
CA GLU A 47 3.36 -12.88 -10.31
C GLU A 47 2.11 -12.59 -11.14
N CYS A 48 1.17 -11.81 -10.60
CA CYS A 48 -0.13 -11.55 -11.24
C CYS A 48 -0.29 -10.12 -11.78
N GLY A 49 0.69 -9.25 -11.55
CA GLY A 49 0.65 -7.86 -12.01
C GLY A 49 -0.34 -6.96 -11.29
N HIS A 50 -0.99 -7.42 -10.22
CA HIS A 50 -1.98 -6.64 -9.47
C HIS A 50 -1.30 -5.53 -8.67
N GLU A 51 -1.88 -4.34 -8.71
CA GLU A 51 -1.38 -3.14 -8.07
C GLU A 51 -2.06 -2.94 -6.73
N TRP A 52 -1.30 -2.50 -5.74
CA TRP A 52 -1.76 -2.25 -4.38
C TRP A 52 -1.27 -0.88 -3.96
N MET A 53 -2.11 -0.13 -3.28
CA MET A 53 -1.74 1.11 -2.64
C MET A 53 -1.74 0.91 -1.12
N ARG A 54 -0.68 1.33 -0.45
CA ARG A 54 -0.59 1.33 1.00
C ARG A 54 -0.50 2.75 1.50
N GLU A 55 -1.53 3.20 2.21
CA GLU A 55 -1.49 4.44 2.95
C GLU A 55 -0.84 4.21 4.32
N THR A 56 0.36 4.74 4.48
CA THR A 56 1.16 4.76 5.72
C THR A 56 1.05 6.10 6.47
N GLY A 57 0.29 7.04 5.92
CA GLY A 57 -0.01 8.31 6.57
C GLY A 57 -0.84 8.13 7.85
N ASN A 58 -0.78 9.12 8.75
CA ASN A 58 -1.49 9.05 10.03
C ASN A 58 -3.04 8.97 9.87
N CYS A 59 -3.56 9.44 8.72
CA CYS A 59 -4.97 9.36 8.36
C CYS A 59 -5.33 8.28 7.33
N GLY A 60 -4.36 7.50 6.84
CA GLY A 60 -4.57 6.56 5.73
C GLY A 60 -5.26 5.27 6.12
N GLU A 61 -6.04 4.65 5.24
CA GLU A 61 -6.88 3.49 5.57
C GLU A 61 -6.13 2.15 5.62
N GLY A 62 -4.90 2.10 5.09
CA GLY A 62 -4.04 0.93 5.10
C GLY A 62 -3.82 0.40 3.69
N TRP A 63 -4.11 -0.89 3.44
CA TRP A 63 -3.96 -1.47 2.11
C TRP A 63 -5.24 -1.31 1.29
N ILE A 64 -5.08 -0.86 0.05
CA ILE A 64 -6.13 -0.63 -0.94
C ILE A 64 -5.76 -1.44 -2.19
N PRO A 65 -6.58 -2.44 -2.60
CA PRO A 65 -6.40 -3.21 -3.83
C PRO A 65 -6.83 -2.46 -5.10
#